data_AF-A0A2P4NPM9-F1
#
_entry.id   AF-A0A2P4NPM9-F1
#
_cell.length_a   1.000
_cell.length_b   1.000
_cell.length_c   1.000
_cell.angle_alpha   90.00
_cell.angle_beta   90.00
_cell.angle_gamma   90.00
#
_symmetry.space_group_name_H-M   'P 1'
#
loop_
_entity.id
_entity.type
_entity.pdbx_description
1 polymer ?
#
loop_
_entity_poly.entity_id
_entity_poly.type
_entity_poly.pdbx_seq_one_letter_code
_entity_poly.pdbx_strand_id
1 'polypeptide(L)'
;MAQISWEFSESEINNVRKIVNRQEHNPFVQERRERNVVAAEIKITADQFWNAHLAALLTSQQRSGPESHVSQFLKEEIHSVSLDKCRNTDRIHEYVAEILKEYGGIRYYNNIGEACERNLERLDAGGWDELWDEFEKLVEMRKQEPRDSDYVVEREVATYLSEGFAGDGFHRVGSKQARNILQILGLTRFEIPLDSRITKWLNSNLELPYRVSGSGLSNREYYHFISDIVQDSCSTADVLPCIFDAAVFSSYDMNRTQNNADAIF
;
A
#
# COMPACT_ATOMS: atom_id res chain seq x y z
N MET A 1 -8.06 -13.69 -23.74
CA MET A 1 -8.87 -13.05 -22.68
C MET A 1 -9.52 -11.82 -23.28
N ALA A 2 -10.76 -11.50 -22.90
CA ALA A 2 -11.43 -10.29 -23.39
C ALA A 2 -10.76 -9.07 -22.72
N GLN A 3 -10.35 -8.10 -23.51
CA GLN A 3 -9.84 -6.82 -23.02
C GLN A 3 -11.05 -5.88 -22.89
N ILE A 4 -11.33 -5.44 -21.67
CA ILE A 4 -12.35 -4.42 -21.39
C ILE A 4 -11.61 -3.10 -21.36
N SER A 5 -12.01 -2.15 -22.20
CA SER A 5 -11.55 -0.76 -22.16
C SER A 5 -12.64 0.11 -21.56
N TRP A 6 -12.29 0.93 -20.57
CA TRP A 6 -13.23 1.88 -19.98
C TRP A 6 -13.20 3.20 -20.74
N GLU A 7 -14.37 3.67 -21.18
CA GLU A 7 -14.54 5.01 -21.73
C GLU A 7 -15.08 5.93 -20.64
N PHE A 8 -14.39 7.05 -20.42
CA PHE A 8 -14.78 8.06 -19.43
C PHE A 8 -15.16 9.35 -20.12
N SER A 9 -16.17 10.03 -19.59
CA SER A 9 -16.50 11.38 -20.03
C SER A 9 -15.42 12.39 -19.59
N GLU A 10 -15.36 13.51 -20.30
CA GLU A 10 -14.46 14.62 -19.95
C GLU A 10 -14.74 15.16 -18.52
N SER A 11 -15.98 15.05 -18.03
CA SER A 11 -16.33 15.44 -16.65
C SER A 11 -15.63 14.55 -15.62
N GLU A 12 -15.67 13.24 -15.82
CA GLU A 12 -15.05 12.24 -14.94
C GLU A 12 -13.53 12.38 -14.91
N ILE A 13 -12.91 12.51 -16.09
CA ILE A 13 -11.47 12.72 -16.20
C ILE A 13 -11.04 14.05 -15.56
N ASN A 14 -11.84 15.10 -15.71
CA ASN A 14 -11.61 16.34 -14.99
C ASN A 14 -11.72 16.19 -13.47
N ASN A 15 -12.52 15.26 -12.94
CA ASN A 15 -12.55 14.99 -11.50
C ASN A 15 -11.22 14.38 -11.02
N VAL A 16 -10.63 13.45 -11.78
CA VAL A 16 -9.30 12.88 -11.51
C VAL A 16 -8.23 13.98 -11.48
N ARG A 17 -8.17 14.81 -12.52
CA ARG A 17 -7.21 15.93 -12.59
C ARG A 17 -7.41 16.92 -11.45
N LYS A 18 -8.66 17.29 -11.15
CA LYS A 18 -8.99 18.25 -10.08
C LYS A 18 -8.57 17.76 -8.70
N ILE A 19 -8.76 16.49 -8.36
CA ILE A 19 -8.40 16.00 -7.02
C ILE A 19 -6.88 16.02 -6.83
N VAL A 20 -6.11 15.66 -7.87
CA VAL A 20 -4.65 15.71 -7.86
C VAL A 20 -4.15 17.15 -7.75
N ASN A 21 -4.64 18.06 -8.61
CA ASN A 21 -4.22 19.46 -8.60
C ASN A 21 -4.54 20.16 -7.27
N ARG A 22 -5.68 19.85 -6.64
CA ARG A 22 -6.04 20.39 -5.32
C ARG A 22 -5.08 19.98 -4.20
N GLN A 23 -4.42 18.83 -4.35
CA GLN A 23 -3.53 18.27 -3.34
C GLN A 23 -2.07 18.37 -3.75
N GLU A 24 -1.74 19.10 -4.82
CA GLU A 24 -0.39 19.17 -5.35
C GLU A 24 0.63 19.59 -4.29
N HIS A 25 0.32 20.59 -3.46
CA HIS A 25 1.21 21.06 -2.39
C HIS A 25 0.99 20.35 -1.05
N ASN A 26 0.17 19.30 -1.00
CA ASN A 26 -0.01 18.53 0.22
C ASN A 26 1.30 17.76 0.53
N PRO A 27 1.86 17.85 1.76
CA PRO A 27 3.12 17.18 2.10
C PRO A 27 3.13 15.69 1.76
N PHE A 28 2.01 15.01 1.96
CA PHE A 28 1.90 13.59 1.66
C PHE A 28 1.98 13.27 0.17
N VAL A 29 1.42 14.14 -0.68
CA VAL A 29 1.46 13.96 -2.14
C VAL A 29 2.86 14.26 -2.68
N GLN A 30 3.55 15.25 -2.10
CA GLN A 30 4.94 15.56 -2.44
C GLN A 30 5.88 14.41 -2.06
N GLU A 31 5.78 13.92 -0.83
CA GLU A 31 6.53 12.76 -0.36
C GLU A 31 6.25 11.52 -1.23
N ARG A 32 4.99 11.29 -1.61
CA ARG A 32 4.63 10.22 -2.55
C ARG A 32 5.33 10.38 -3.89
N ARG A 33 5.40 11.61 -4.41
CA ARG A 33 6.07 11.90 -5.68
C ARG A 33 7.56 11.64 -5.57
N GLU A 34 8.21 12.13 -4.53
CA GLU A 34 9.64 11.91 -4.28
C GLU A 34 9.98 10.43 -4.16
N ARG A 35 9.16 9.67 -3.42
CA ARG A 35 9.40 8.24 -3.18
C ARG A 35 9.07 7.36 -4.38
N ASN A 36 7.86 7.48 -4.93
CA ASN A 36 7.31 6.52 -5.90
C ASN A 36 7.46 6.97 -7.35
N VAL A 37 7.71 8.25 -7.64
CA VAL A 37 7.76 8.76 -9.01
C VAL A 37 9.16 9.17 -9.41
N VAL A 38 9.79 10.06 -8.65
CA VAL A 38 11.12 10.58 -8.95
C VAL A 38 12.11 9.43 -9.09
N ALA A 39 12.94 9.48 -10.13
CA ALA A 39 13.99 8.49 -10.35
C ALA A 39 15.01 8.59 -9.21
N ALA A 40 15.19 7.49 -8.49
CA ALA A 40 16.13 7.39 -7.39
C ALA A 40 16.75 6.00 -7.37
N GLU A 41 17.95 5.89 -6.80
CA GLU A 41 18.51 4.58 -6.47
C GLU A 41 17.68 3.99 -5.32
N ILE A 42 16.93 2.92 -5.61
CA ILE A 42 16.12 2.22 -4.62
C ILE A 42 16.97 1.09 -4.04
N LYS A 43 17.32 1.19 -2.76
CA LYS A 43 17.95 0.13 -1.98
C LYS A 43 17.07 -0.18 -0.79
N ILE A 44 16.47 -1.36 -0.79
CA ILE A 44 15.59 -1.82 0.28
C ILE A 44 16.39 -2.72 1.21
N THR A 45 16.40 -2.37 2.49
CA THR A 45 16.95 -3.19 3.56
C THR A 45 15.88 -4.08 4.17
N ALA A 46 16.30 -5.15 4.85
CA ALA A 46 15.38 -6.03 5.57
C ALA A 46 14.55 -5.27 6.63
N ASP A 47 15.15 -4.30 7.33
CA ASP A 47 14.45 -3.44 8.28
C ASP A 47 13.39 -2.54 7.62
N GLN A 48 13.70 -1.96 6.45
CA GLN A 48 12.72 -1.17 5.70
C GLN A 48 11.54 -2.02 5.24
N PHE A 49 11.80 -3.23 4.73
CA PHE A 49 10.73 -4.16 4.40
C PHE A 49 9.89 -4.51 5.64
N TRP A 50 10.54 -4.83 6.76
CA TRP A 50 9.86 -5.18 8.00
C TRP A 50 8.95 -4.05 8.50
N ASN A 51 9.43 -2.82 8.47
CA ASN A 51 8.63 -1.65 8.83
C ASN A 51 7.44 -1.44 7.87
N ALA A 52 7.63 -1.62 6.57
CA ALA A 52 6.55 -1.54 5.58
C ALA A 52 5.49 -2.64 5.79
N HIS A 53 5.93 -3.85 6.11
CA HIS A 53 5.08 -4.99 6.46
C HIS A 53 4.25 -4.71 7.72
N LEU A 54 4.88 -4.24 8.80
CA LEU A 54 4.20 -3.82 10.03
C LEU A 54 3.18 -2.71 9.77
N ALA A 55 3.55 -1.68 9.02
CA ALA A 55 2.65 -0.59 8.66
C ALA A 55 1.45 -1.09 7.86
N ALA A 56 1.64 -2.00 6.90
CA ALA A 56 0.53 -2.58 6.15
C ALA A 56 -0.42 -3.41 7.03
N LEU A 57 0.10 -4.13 8.03
CA LEU A 57 -0.71 -4.86 9.01
C LEU A 57 -1.48 -3.91 9.94
N LEU A 58 -0.82 -2.88 10.46
CA LEU A 58 -1.41 -1.93 11.41
C LEU A 58 -2.50 -1.05 10.77
N THR A 59 -2.30 -0.65 9.51
CA THR A 59 -3.27 0.14 8.73
C THR A 59 -4.43 -0.70 8.16
N SER A 60 -4.42 -2.01 8.40
CA SER A 60 -5.52 -2.92 8.03
C SER A 60 -6.70 -2.75 8.99
N GLN A 61 -7.87 -2.42 8.46
CA GLN A 61 -9.14 -2.30 9.22
C GLN A 61 -9.13 -1.26 10.35
N GLN A 62 -8.17 -0.32 10.32
CA GLN A 62 -8.04 0.76 11.31
C GLN A 62 -7.74 2.08 10.60
N ARG A 63 -8.15 3.21 11.19
CA ARG A 63 -7.85 4.52 10.62
C ARG A 63 -6.37 4.85 10.84
N SER A 64 -5.67 5.20 9.76
CA SER A 64 -4.28 5.66 9.75
C SER A 64 -4.16 7.14 9.35
N GLY A 65 -5.10 7.95 9.82
CA GLY A 65 -5.01 9.41 9.65
C GLY A 65 -3.92 9.99 10.55
N PRO A 66 -3.46 11.24 10.31
CA PRO A 66 -2.32 11.85 11.01
C PRO A 66 -2.38 11.79 12.55
N GLU A 67 -3.58 11.88 13.14
CA GLU A 67 -3.78 11.89 14.60
C GLU A 67 -4.22 10.52 15.15
N SER A 68 -4.13 9.44 14.36
CA SER A 68 -4.54 8.13 14.84
C SER A 68 -3.45 7.45 15.66
N HIS A 69 -3.86 6.60 16.61
CA HIS A 69 -2.95 5.75 17.39
C HIS A 69 -2.04 4.91 16.50
N VAL A 70 -2.51 4.47 15.33
CA VAL A 70 -1.67 3.74 14.36
C VAL A 70 -0.54 4.62 13.86
N SER A 71 -0.83 5.84 13.42
CA SER A 71 0.19 6.76 12.88
C SER A 71 1.18 7.21 13.96
N GLN A 72 0.70 7.44 15.19
CA GLN A 72 1.57 7.75 16.32
C GLN A 72 2.46 6.56 16.70
N PHE A 73 1.93 5.33 16.72
CA PHE A 73 2.73 4.13 16.95
C PHE A 73 3.82 3.96 15.90
N LEU A 74 3.47 4.10 14.61
CA LEU A 74 4.43 3.98 13.50
C LEU A 74 5.57 5.01 13.62
N LYS A 75 5.25 6.21 14.10
CA LYS A 75 6.22 7.29 14.29
C LYS A 75 7.12 7.11 15.50
N GLU A 76 6.54 6.74 16.63
CA GLU A 76 7.19 6.86 17.94
C GLU A 76 7.70 5.50 18.43
N GLU A 77 7.00 4.41 18.11
CA GLU A 77 7.15 3.12 18.78
C GLU A 77 7.39 1.94 17.83
N ILE A 78 7.45 2.14 16.50
CA ILE A 78 7.72 1.04 15.56
C ILE A 78 9.06 0.33 15.84
N HIS A 79 10.04 1.08 16.36
CA HIS A 79 11.33 0.55 16.77
C HIS A 79 11.25 -0.41 17.97
N SER A 80 10.13 -0.40 18.71
CA SER A 80 9.84 -1.35 19.78
C SER A 80 9.58 -2.76 19.22
N VAL A 81 9.18 -2.88 17.96
CA VAL A 81 8.95 -4.15 17.24
C VAL A 81 9.87 -4.31 16.02
N SER A 82 11.12 -3.85 16.12
CA SER A 82 12.10 -3.97 15.03
C SER A 82 12.41 -5.41 14.65
N LEU A 83 12.92 -5.63 13.43
CA LEU A 83 13.28 -6.95 12.93
C LEU A 83 14.27 -7.66 13.86
N ASP A 84 15.31 -6.94 14.30
CA ASP A 84 16.31 -7.45 15.24
C ASP A 84 15.69 -7.87 16.58
N LYS A 85 14.81 -7.06 17.17
CA LYS A 85 14.14 -7.41 18.42
C LYS A 85 13.25 -8.65 18.27
N CYS A 86 12.52 -8.75 17.16
CA CYS A 86 11.70 -9.91 16.86
C CYS A 86 12.55 -11.17 16.68
N ARG A 87 13.68 -11.11 15.95
CA ARG A 87 14.60 -12.25 15.79
C ARG A 87 15.25 -12.70 17.11
N ASN A 88 15.46 -11.77 18.04
CA ASN A 88 16.05 -12.04 19.35
C ASN A 88 15.02 -12.44 20.42
N THR A 89 13.77 -12.74 20.02
CA THR A 89 12.68 -13.11 20.92
C THR A 89 12.09 -14.47 20.56
N ASP A 90 12.01 -15.39 21.52
CA ASP A 90 11.51 -16.76 21.28
C ASP A 90 10.00 -16.81 20.94
N ARG A 91 9.20 -15.91 21.53
CA ARG A 91 7.73 -15.88 21.38
C ARG A 91 7.29 -14.58 20.72
N ILE A 92 7.55 -14.47 19.42
CA ILE A 92 7.36 -13.24 18.64
C ILE A 92 5.90 -12.80 18.67
N HIS A 93 4.95 -13.72 18.54
CA HIS A 93 3.53 -13.38 18.58
C HIS A 93 3.16 -12.67 19.89
N GLU A 94 3.53 -13.23 21.03
CA GLU A 94 3.20 -12.65 22.34
C GLU A 94 3.90 -11.32 22.56
N TYR A 95 5.18 -11.24 22.19
CA TYR A 95 5.97 -10.01 22.29
C TYR A 95 5.35 -8.84 21.53
N VAL A 96 5.03 -9.05 20.24
CA VAL A 96 4.41 -8.01 19.42
C VAL A 96 3.00 -7.67 19.93
N ALA A 97 2.22 -8.68 20.29
CA ALA A 97 0.86 -8.48 20.80
C ALA A 97 0.86 -7.67 22.11
N GLU A 98 1.81 -7.93 23.02
CA GLU A 98 1.96 -7.19 24.28
C GLU A 98 2.34 -5.74 24.03
N ILE A 99 3.36 -5.46 23.20
CA ILE A 99 3.75 -4.08 22.87
C ILE A 99 2.59 -3.28 22.28
N LEU A 100 1.87 -3.85 21.29
CA LEU A 100 0.73 -3.18 20.67
C LEU A 100 -0.42 -2.96 21.65
N LYS A 101 -0.63 -3.90 22.57
CA LYS A 101 -1.66 -3.81 23.61
C LYS A 101 -1.31 -2.76 24.67
N GLU A 102 -0.06 -2.71 25.10
CA GLU A 102 0.43 -1.77 26.12
C GLU A 102 0.46 -0.33 25.61
N TYR A 103 0.85 -0.12 24.34
CA TYR A 103 0.75 1.19 23.71
C TYR A 103 -0.69 1.76 23.74
N GLY A 104 -1.68 0.87 23.58
CA GLY A 104 -3.09 1.21 23.62
C GLY A 104 -3.60 1.84 22.32
N GLY A 105 -4.92 1.74 22.08
CA GLY A 105 -5.54 2.28 20.87
C GLY A 105 -5.33 1.48 19.58
N ILE A 106 -4.46 0.46 19.60
CA ILE A 106 -4.29 -0.51 18.50
C ILE A 106 -5.24 -1.71 18.69
N ARG A 107 -6.00 -2.03 17.65
CA ARG A 107 -6.88 -3.21 17.59
C ARG A 107 -6.20 -4.36 16.86
N TYR A 108 -6.74 -5.56 17.06
CA TYR A 108 -6.28 -6.80 16.40
C TYR A 108 -4.81 -7.15 16.70
N TYR A 109 -4.26 -6.67 17.81
CA TYR A 109 -2.87 -6.88 18.21
C TYR A 109 -2.46 -8.37 18.22
N ASN A 110 -3.34 -9.30 18.66
CA ASN A 110 -3.06 -10.74 18.58
C ASN A 110 -2.88 -11.23 17.14
N ASN A 111 -3.79 -10.82 16.23
CA ASN A 111 -3.69 -11.20 14.82
C ASN A 111 -2.44 -10.59 14.15
N ILE A 112 -2.05 -9.38 14.56
CA ILE A 112 -0.84 -8.72 14.06
C ILE A 112 0.40 -9.45 14.57
N GLY A 113 0.46 -9.81 15.85
CA GLY A 113 1.55 -10.60 16.42
C GLY A 113 1.69 -11.97 15.75
N GLU A 114 0.58 -12.69 15.56
CA GLU A 114 0.56 -13.96 14.81
C GLU A 114 1.10 -13.78 13.37
N ALA A 115 0.72 -12.70 12.68
CA ALA A 115 1.28 -12.40 11.36
C ALA A 115 2.76 -12.07 11.39
N CYS A 116 3.24 -11.36 12.40
CA CYS A 116 4.67 -11.05 12.52
C CYS A 116 5.49 -12.34 12.68
N GLU A 117 5.08 -13.22 13.60
CA GLU A 117 5.74 -14.50 13.85
C GLU A 117 5.78 -15.37 12.59
N ARG A 118 4.60 -15.69 12.03
CA ARG A 118 4.52 -16.59 10.86
C ARG A 118 5.25 -16.06 9.63
N ASN A 119 5.22 -14.75 9.42
CA ASN A 119 5.89 -14.14 8.26
C ASN A 119 7.40 -14.10 8.46
N LEU A 120 7.88 -13.78 9.68
CA LEU A 120 9.31 -13.80 9.98
C LEU A 120 9.89 -15.22 9.88
N GLU A 121 9.19 -16.23 10.40
CA GLU A 121 9.58 -17.63 10.25
C GLU A 121 9.76 -18.03 8.77
N ARG A 122 8.84 -17.61 7.89
CA ARG A 122 8.92 -17.88 6.45
C ARG A 122 10.08 -17.16 5.78
N LEU A 123 10.29 -15.90 6.14
CA LEU A 123 11.40 -15.09 5.63
C LEU A 123 12.74 -15.70 6.02
N ASP A 124 12.92 -16.02 7.30
CA ASP A 124 14.16 -16.60 7.84
C ASP A 124 14.39 -18.06 7.42
N ALA A 125 13.35 -18.75 6.94
CA ALA A 125 13.45 -20.06 6.29
C ALA A 125 13.87 -20.02 4.80
N GLY A 126 14.40 -18.88 4.33
CA GLY A 126 14.90 -18.68 2.96
C GLY A 126 14.02 -17.78 2.09
N GLY A 127 12.85 -17.35 2.59
CA GLY A 127 11.95 -16.46 1.86
C GLY A 127 12.52 -15.06 1.58
N TRP A 128 13.59 -14.64 2.24
CA TRP A 128 14.26 -13.38 1.90
C TRP A 128 14.77 -13.34 0.46
N ASP A 129 15.39 -14.41 -0.02
CA ASP A 129 15.95 -14.44 -1.38
C ASP A 129 14.83 -14.39 -2.43
N GLU A 130 13.74 -15.16 -2.22
CA GLU A 130 12.54 -15.11 -3.07
C GLU A 130 11.93 -13.70 -3.12
N LEU A 131 11.85 -13.02 -1.97
CA LEU A 131 11.32 -11.66 -1.89
C LEU A 131 12.20 -10.66 -2.64
N TRP A 132 13.51 -10.78 -2.52
CA TRP A 132 14.46 -9.88 -3.21
C TRP A 132 14.43 -10.06 -4.71
N ASP A 133 14.30 -11.30 -5.21
CA ASP A 133 14.14 -11.56 -6.64
C ASP A 133 12.88 -10.89 -7.21
N GLU A 134 11.77 -10.89 -6.47
CA GLU A 134 10.54 -10.20 -6.87
C GLU A 134 10.67 -8.67 -6.82
N PHE A 135 11.35 -8.13 -5.80
CA PHE A 135 11.56 -6.69 -5.68
C PHE A 135 12.51 -6.15 -6.74
N GLU A 136 13.53 -6.91 -7.12
CA GLU A 136 14.48 -6.52 -8.16
C GLU A 136 13.77 -6.23 -9.50
N LYS A 137 12.72 -7.00 -9.84
CA LYS A 137 11.88 -6.73 -11.02
C LYS A 137 11.33 -5.30 -11.01
N LEU A 138 10.86 -4.85 -9.85
CA LEU A 138 10.28 -3.51 -9.67
C LEU A 138 11.35 -2.43 -9.61
N VAL A 139 12.48 -2.71 -8.95
CA VAL A 139 13.63 -1.79 -8.87
C VAL A 139 14.19 -1.52 -10.27
N GLU A 140 14.41 -2.54 -11.10
CA GLU A 140 14.88 -2.37 -12.47
C GLU A 140 13.89 -1.56 -13.32
N MET A 141 12.60 -1.82 -13.15
CA MET A 141 11.55 -1.08 -13.85
C MET A 141 11.49 0.40 -13.43
N ARG A 142 11.75 0.72 -12.15
CA ARG A 142 11.80 2.09 -11.62
C ARG A 142 12.96 2.92 -12.18
N LYS A 143 13.97 2.31 -12.81
CA LYS A 143 15.05 3.03 -13.53
C LYS A 143 14.59 3.66 -14.84
N GLN A 144 13.41 3.27 -15.33
CA GLN A 144 12.86 3.75 -16.60
C GLN A 144 11.70 4.72 -16.35
N GLU A 145 11.44 5.58 -17.33
CA GLU A 145 10.21 6.39 -17.36
C GLU A 145 8.98 5.47 -17.30
N PRO A 146 7.91 5.88 -16.57
CA PRO A 146 6.73 5.06 -16.40
C PRO A 146 6.04 4.81 -17.74
N ARG A 147 5.64 3.56 -17.98
CA ARG A 147 4.81 3.18 -19.13
C ARG A 147 3.55 2.51 -18.61
N ASP A 148 2.41 2.78 -19.23
CA ASP A 148 1.13 2.20 -18.77
C ASP A 148 1.19 0.66 -18.66
N SER A 149 1.94 -0.03 -19.51
CA SER A 149 2.11 -1.48 -19.42
C SER A 149 2.82 -1.99 -18.16
N ASP A 150 3.51 -1.12 -17.42
CA ASP A 150 4.29 -1.48 -16.23
C ASP A 150 3.39 -1.99 -15.09
N TYR A 151 2.09 -1.64 -15.06
CA TYR A 151 1.15 -2.15 -14.05
C TYR A 151 1.11 -3.68 -14.00
N VAL A 152 1.40 -4.36 -15.12
CA VAL A 152 1.34 -5.82 -15.20
C VAL A 152 2.37 -6.46 -14.25
N VAL A 153 3.59 -5.96 -14.24
CA VAL A 153 4.67 -6.46 -13.38
C VAL A 153 4.40 -6.09 -11.92
N GLU A 154 3.98 -4.84 -11.67
CA GLU A 154 3.59 -4.41 -10.32
C GLU A 154 2.46 -5.28 -9.74
N ARG A 155 1.49 -5.66 -10.59
CA ARG A 155 0.36 -6.51 -10.19
C ARG A 155 0.81 -7.93 -9.91
N GLU A 156 1.66 -8.49 -10.76
CA GLU A 156 2.22 -9.84 -10.56
C GLU A 156 2.93 -9.93 -9.20
N VAL A 157 3.80 -8.97 -8.90
CA VAL A 157 4.53 -8.92 -7.62
C VAL A 157 3.54 -8.71 -6.46
N ALA A 158 2.59 -7.79 -6.57
CA ALA A 158 1.58 -7.58 -5.53
C ALA A 158 0.73 -8.83 -5.27
N THR A 159 0.33 -9.56 -6.31
CA THR A 159 -0.41 -10.82 -6.21
C THR A 159 0.46 -11.91 -5.59
N TYR A 160 1.73 -12.01 -5.99
CA TYR A 160 2.67 -12.96 -5.40
C TYR A 160 2.82 -12.71 -3.89
N LEU A 161 2.98 -11.46 -3.45
CA LEU A 161 3.04 -11.13 -2.01
C LEU A 161 1.78 -11.59 -1.24
N SER A 162 0.59 -11.48 -1.85
CA SER A 162 -0.67 -11.85 -1.19
C SER A 162 -1.09 -13.32 -1.32
N GLU A 163 -0.60 -14.05 -2.32
CA GLU A 163 -1.10 -15.40 -2.66
C GLU A 163 -0.01 -16.41 -3.03
N GLY A 164 1.18 -15.95 -3.45
CA GLY A 164 2.23 -16.80 -4.01
C GLY A 164 3.42 -17.05 -3.08
N PHE A 165 3.79 -16.08 -2.24
CA PHE A 165 4.94 -16.16 -1.35
C PHE A 165 4.82 -17.38 -0.41
N ALA A 166 5.85 -18.25 -0.41
CA ALA A 166 5.82 -19.53 0.31
C ALA A 166 4.60 -20.44 -0.02
N GLY A 167 3.97 -20.26 -1.18
CA GLY A 167 2.85 -21.07 -1.69
C GLY A 167 1.44 -20.62 -1.24
N ASP A 168 1.32 -19.69 -0.30
CA ASP A 168 0.03 -19.18 0.19
C ASP A 168 0.00 -17.66 0.48
N GLY A 169 1.06 -16.93 0.12
CA GLY A 169 1.22 -15.50 0.37
C GLY A 169 1.68 -15.19 1.79
N PHE A 170 1.98 -13.91 2.08
CA PHE A 170 2.23 -13.49 3.45
C PHE A 170 0.96 -13.63 4.31
N HIS A 171 1.12 -14.18 5.51
CA HIS A 171 0.04 -14.36 6.46
C HIS A 171 -0.62 -13.01 6.80
N ARG A 172 -1.94 -12.92 6.59
CA ARG A 172 -2.79 -11.72 6.78
C ARG A 172 -2.43 -10.52 5.89
N VAL A 173 -1.70 -10.75 4.81
CA VAL A 173 -1.43 -9.75 3.77
C VAL A 173 -2.31 -10.07 2.57
N GLY A 174 -3.45 -9.38 2.45
CA GLY A 174 -4.30 -9.46 1.26
C GLY A 174 -3.91 -8.46 0.17
N SER A 175 -4.71 -8.37 -0.89
CA SER A 175 -4.43 -7.55 -2.08
C SER A 175 -4.17 -6.07 -1.76
N LYS A 176 -4.86 -5.51 -0.76
CA LYS A 176 -4.61 -4.14 -0.27
C LYS A 176 -3.27 -4.04 0.46
N GLN A 177 -3.00 -4.93 1.41
CA GLN A 177 -1.81 -4.89 2.26
C GLN A 177 -0.54 -5.08 1.42
N ALA A 178 -0.56 -5.99 0.43
CA ALA A 178 0.57 -6.16 -0.48
C ALA A 178 0.90 -4.86 -1.22
N ARG A 179 -0.11 -4.16 -1.76
CA ARG A 179 0.09 -2.88 -2.46
C ARG A 179 0.48 -1.75 -1.53
N ASN A 180 -0.01 -1.75 -0.29
CA ASN A 180 0.51 -0.85 0.75
C ASN A 180 2.02 -1.05 0.89
N ILE A 181 2.49 -2.28 1.16
CA ILE A 181 3.93 -2.60 1.34
C ILE A 181 4.75 -2.06 0.17
N LEU A 182 4.38 -2.43 -1.06
CA LEU A 182 5.13 -2.02 -2.25
C LEU A 182 5.15 -0.51 -2.44
N GLN A 183 4.03 0.16 -2.12
CA GLN A 183 3.96 1.62 -2.17
C GLN A 183 4.82 2.28 -1.10
N ILE A 184 4.88 1.75 0.13
CA ILE A 184 5.74 2.26 1.22
C ILE A 184 7.20 2.18 0.82
N LEU A 185 7.57 1.12 0.11
CA LEU A 185 8.95 0.90 -0.35
C LEU A 185 9.29 1.71 -1.61
N GLY A 186 8.35 2.49 -2.16
CA GLY A 186 8.59 3.29 -3.37
C GLY A 186 8.64 2.47 -4.67
N LEU A 187 8.19 1.22 -4.63
CA LEU A 187 8.35 0.27 -5.74
C LEU A 187 7.28 0.39 -6.82
N THR A 188 6.06 0.83 -6.47
CA THR A 188 4.93 0.88 -7.41
C THR A 188 4.49 2.30 -7.75
N ARG A 189 4.17 2.50 -9.03
CA ARG A 189 3.60 3.73 -9.60
C ARG A 189 2.14 3.57 -10.02
N PHE A 190 1.78 2.34 -10.42
CA PHE A 190 0.50 2.01 -11.02
C PHE A 190 -0.39 1.22 -10.06
N GLU A 191 0.12 0.18 -9.41
CA GLU A 191 -0.67 -0.62 -8.48
C GLU A 191 -0.76 0.05 -7.11
N ILE A 192 -2.01 0.34 -6.69
CA ILE A 192 -2.34 1.10 -5.49
C ILE A 192 -3.28 0.32 -4.56
N PRO A 193 -3.23 0.54 -3.24
CA PRO A 193 -4.17 -0.05 -2.30
C PRO A 193 -5.59 0.50 -2.50
N LEU A 194 -6.51 -0.32 -3.01
CA LEU A 194 -7.93 0.00 -3.02
C LEU A 194 -8.52 -0.12 -1.60
N ASP A 195 -9.00 1.00 -1.05
CA ASP A 195 -9.62 1.06 0.26
C ASP A 195 -11.01 1.76 0.25
N SER A 196 -11.59 1.99 1.43
CA SER A 196 -12.90 2.65 1.55
C SER A 196 -12.93 4.09 1.02
N ARG A 197 -11.79 4.79 0.97
CA ARG A 197 -11.70 6.16 0.43
C ARG A 197 -11.65 6.13 -1.08
N ILE A 198 -10.84 5.24 -1.66
CA ILE A 198 -10.81 5.04 -3.12
C ILE A 198 -12.19 4.62 -3.61
N THR A 199 -12.79 3.58 -3.01
CA THR A 199 -14.15 3.14 -3.40
C THR A 199 -15.21 4.22 -3.22
N LYS A 200 -15.14 5.03 -2.16
CA LYS A 200 -16.05 6.18 -1.98
C LYS A 200 -15.85 7.23 -3.06
N TRP A 201 -14.60 7.54 -3.40
CA TRP A 201 -14.26 8.50 -4.44
C TRP A 201 -14.76 8.03 -5.81
N LEU A 202 -14.47 6.78 -6.20
CA LEU A 202 -14.92 6.21 -7.48
C LEU A 202 -16.44 6.28 -7.62
N ASN A 203 -17.18 5.80 -6.60
CA ASN A 203 -18.64 5.83 -6.59
C ASN A 203 -19.26 7.24 -6.64
N SER A 204 -18.50 8.28 -6.31
CA SER A 204 -19.00 9.66 -6.25
C SER A 204 -18.55 10.51 -7.44
N ASN A 205 -17.52 10.10 -8.16
CA ASN A 205 -16.86 10.92 -9.18
C ASN A 205 -16.82 10.26 -10.57
N LEU A 206 -17.10 8.96 -10.66
CA LEU A 206 -17.21 8.19 -11.90
C LEU A 206 -18.64 7.69 -12.08
N GLU A 207 -19.14 7.71 -13.30
CA GLU A 207 -20.48 7.26 -13.70
C GLU A 207 -20.48 5.76 -14.05
N LEU A 208 -20.01 4.94 -13.10
CA LEU A 208 -19.92 3.50 -13.30
C LEU A 208 -21.32 2.85 -13.35
N PRO A 209 -21.54 1.82 -14.19
CA PRO A 209 -22.84 1.14 -14.32
C PRO A 209 -23.22 0.31 -13.07
N TYR A 210 -22.35 0.26 -12.07
CA TYR A 210 -22.56 -0.41 -10.80
C TYR A 210 -21.82 0.33 -9.68
N ARG A 211 -22.23 0.05 -8.45
CA ARG A 211 -21.55 0.57 -7.26
C ARG A 211 -20.36 -0.31 -6.90
N VAL A 212 -19.18 0.30 -6.76
CA VAL A 212 -17.98 -0.36 -6.26
C VAL A 212 -18.19 -0.72 -4.79
N SER A 213 -18.04 -2.00 -4.46
CA SER A 213 -18.24 -2.54 -3.11
C SER A 213 -16.90 -2.79 -2.42
N GLY A 214 -16.70 -2.17 -1.26
CA GLY A 214 -15.52 -2.43 -0.43
C GLY A 214 -15.42 -3.88 0.07
N SER A 215 -16.55 -4.57 0.26
CA SER A 215 -16.54 -5.99 0.65
C SER A 215 -16.14 -6.92 -0.49
N GLY A 216 -16.31 -6.49 -1.75
CA GLY A 216 -15.89 -7.26 -2.92
C GLY A 216 -14.37 -7.28 -3.10
N LEU A 217 -13.67 -6.29 -2.54
CA LEU A 217 -12.20 -6.16 -2.68
C LEU A 217 -11.41 -7.27 -1.97
N SER A 218 -12.05 -8.18 -1.23
CA SER A 218 -11.39 -9.40 -0.76
C SER A 218 -11.24 -10.48 -1.84
N ASN A 219 -12.01 -10.40 -2.93
CA ASN A 219 -11.87 -11.28 -4.08
C ASN A 219 -10.86 -10.67 -5.08
N ARG A 220 -9.86 -11.46 -5.49
CA ARG A 220 -8.77 -11.02 -6.36
C ARG A 220 -9.26 -10.48 -7.71
N GLU A 221 -10.15 -11.20 -8.36
CA GLU A 221 -10.63 -10.90 -9.71
C GLU A 221 -11.43 -9.59 -9.69
N TYR A 222 -12.26 -9.42 -8.67
CA TYR A 222 -12.94 -8.15 -8.41
C TYR A 222 -11.95 -7.02 -8.10
N TYR A 223 -10.93 -7.29 -7.28
CA TYR A 223 -9.88 -6.31 -6.98
C TYR A 223 -9.17 -5.83 -8.25
N HIS A 224 -8.74 -6.77 -9.11
CA HIS A 224 -8.07 -6.46 -10.37
C HIS A 224 -9.00 -5.71 -11.33
N PHE A 225 -10.25 -6.13 -11.42
CA PHE A 225 -11.26 -5.44 -12.23
C PHE A 225 -11.47 -3.98 -11.80
N ILE A 226 -11.54 -3.70 -10.50
CA ILE A 226 -11.62 -2.31 -10.00
C ILE A 226 -10.29 -1.58 -10.19
N SER A 227 -9.17 -2.26 -10.06
CA SER A 227 -7.85 -1.68 -10.32
C SER A 227 -7.73 -1.23 -11.78
N ASP A 228 -8.25 -2.00 -12.74
CA ASP A 228 -8.25 -1.64 -14.17
C ASP A 228 -9.02 -0.35 -14.43
N ILE A 229 -10.16 -0.12 -13.75
CA ILE A 229 -10.89 1.15 -13.83
C ILE A 229 -10.02 2.33 -13.34
N VAL A 230 -9.29 2.12 -12.25
CA VAL A 230 -8.36 3.14 -11.72
C VAL A 230 -7.23 3.38 -12.72
N GLN A 231 -6.62 2.32 -13.28
CA GLN A 231 -5.57 2.44 -14.30
C GLN A 231 -6.05 3.26 -15.49
N ASP A 232 -7.17 2.86 -16.10
CA ASP A 232 -7.68 3.48 -17.32
C ASP A 232 -8.08 4.94 -17.08
N SER A 233 -8.73 5.25 -15.94
CA SER A 233 -9.11 6.63 -15.60
C SER A 233 -7.89 7.52 -15.34
N CYS A 234 -6.85 6.98 -14.69
CA CYS A 234 -5.60 7.70 -14.42
C CYS A 234 -4.79 7.93 -15.71
N SER A 235 -4.63 6.89 -16.55
CA SER A 235 -3.97 6.99 -17.86
C SER A 235 -4.66 8.02 -18.76
N THR A 236 -6.01 7.96 -18.87
CA THR A 236 -6.79 8.94 -19.64
C THR A 236 -6.64 10.37 -19.07
N ALA A 237 -6.43 10.50 -17.76
CA ALA A 237 -6.20 11.78 -17.11
C ALA A 237 -4.76 12.32 -17.22
N ASP A 238 -3.82 11.52 -17.73
CA ASP A 238 -2.36 11.77 -17.66
C ASP A 238 -1.88 11.94 -16.20
N VAL A 239 -2.32 11.03 -15.33
CA VAL A 239 -1.99 10.99 -13.90
C VAL A 239 -1.47 9.61 -13.53
N LEU A 240 -0.37 9.54 -12.77
CA LEU A 240 0.08 8.27 -12.21
C LEU A 240 -0.85 7.82 -11.06
N PRO A 241 -1.31 6.55 -11.04
CA PRO A 241 -2.20 6.04 -10.00
C PRO A 241 -1.70 6.26 -8.57
N CYS A 242 -0.40 6.13 -8.31
CA CYS A 242 0.16 6.38 -6.97
C CYS A 242 -0.03 7.84 -6.49
N ILE A 243 -0.04 8.82 -7.41
CA ILE A 243 -0.31 10.22 -7.09
C ILE A 243 -1.80 10.44 -6.88
N PHE A 244 -2.63 9.81 -7.70
CA PHE A 244 -4.09 9.80 -7.51
C PHE A 244 -4.47 9.22 -6.14
N ASP A 245 -3.91 8.07 -5.76
CA ASP A 245 -4.09 7.46 -4.43
C ASP A 245 -3.78 8.45 -3.30
N ALA A 246 -2.58 9.05 -3.34
CA ALA A 246 -2.18 10.01 -2.33
C ALA A 246 -3.09 11.24 -2.27
N ALA A 247 -3.54 11.75 -3.43
CA ALA A 247 -4.48 12.87 -3.49
C ALA A 247 -5.85 12.51 -2.92
N VAL A 248 -6.40 11.35 -3.26
CA VAL A 248 -7.67 10.87 -2.70
C VAL A 248 -7.54 10.69 -1.20
N PHE A 249 -6.46 10.04 -0.74
CA PHE A 249 -6.18 9.86 0.68
C PHE A 249 -6.16 11.21 1.41
N SER A 250 -5.37 12.18 0.93
CA SER A 250 -5.23 13.51 1.53
C SER A 250 -6.53 14.32 1.51
N SER A 251 -7.43 14.06 0.56
CA SER A 251 -8.72 14.76 0.51
C SER A 251 -9.67 14.41 1.67
N TYR A 252 -9.45 13.27 2.34
CA TYR A 252 -10.25 12.85 3.50
C TYR A 252 -9.59 13.18 4.84
N ASP A 253 -8.30 13.51 4.87
CA ASP A 253 -7.54 13.82 6.08
C ASP A 253 -7.18 15.32 6.12
N MET A 254 -8.08 16.11 6.71
CA MET A 254 -7.79 17.50 7.02
C MET A 254 -6.79 17.52 8.19
N ASN A 255 -5.65 18.23 8.05
CA ASN A 255 -4.60 18.50 9.06
C ASN A 255 -3.27 17.69 9.00
N ARG A 256 -2.88 17.10 7.86
CA ARG A 256 -1.54 16.49 7.74
C ARG A 256 -0.44 17.56 7.60
N THR A 257 0.53 17.57 8.52
CA THR A 257 1.74 18.43 8.47
C THR A 257 2.93 17.62 7.95
N GLN A 258 4.04 18.28 7.57
CA GLN A 258 5.26 17.60 7.12
C GLN A 258 5.72 16.52 8.12
N ASN A 259 5.71 16.83 9.42
CA ASN A 259 6.09 15.91 10.50
C ASN A 259 5.20 14.66 10.66
N ASN A 260 4.03 14.63 10.01
CA ASN A 260 3.08 13.50 10.08
C ASN A 260 2.90 12.80 8.72
N ALA A 261 3.59 13.27 7.68
CA ALA A 261 3.64 12.61 6.37
C ALA A 261 4.66 11.47 6.42
N ASP A 262 5.87 11.78 6.93
CA ASP A 262 6.99 10.85 7.20
C ASP A 262 6.64 9.69 8.17
N ALA A 263 5.54 9.80 8.91
CA ALA A 263 5.17 8.88 9.99
C ALA A 263 4.48 7.59 9.51
N ILE A 264 3.96 7.57 8.28
CA ILE A 264 3.17 6.45 7.76
C ILE A 264 3.94 5.71 6.67
N PHE A 265 5.05 6.29 6.17
CA PHE A 265 5.87 5.72 5.12
C PHE A 265 7.37 6.01 5.30
#